data_AF-A0A9D9CTU4-F1
#
_entry.id   AF-A0A9D9CTU4-F1
#
_cell.length_a   1.000
_cell.length_b   1.000
_cell.length_c   1.000
_cell.angle_alpha   90.00
_cell.angle_beta   90.00
_cell.angle_gamma   90.00
#
_symmetry.space_group_name_H-M   'P 1'
#
loop_
_entity.id
_entity.type
_entity.pdbx_description
1 polymer ?
#
loop_
_entity_poly.entity_id
_entity_poly.type
_entity_poly.pdbx_seq_one_letter_code
_entity_poly.pdbx_strand_id
1 'polypeptide(L)' 'MQYVEPIRYKNYEIYREKVTDKYGIRNVDTDLLIVKCMFDKITLYPEAKLFLFELNGKEAVYNADNVSKLMSI' A
#
# COMPACT_ATOMS: atom_id res chain seq x y z
N MET A 1 -8.35 -17.35 9.54
CA MET A 1 -7.06 -16.75 9.11
C MET A 1 -6.90 -15.45 9.86
N GLN A 2 -5.84 -15.29 10.66
CA GLN A 2 -5.60 -14.05 11.40
C GLN A 2 -4.96 -13.04 10.44
N TYR A 3 -5.64 -11.91 10.23
CA TYR A 3 -5.13 -10.75 9.53
C TYR A 3 -4.47 -9.86 10.58
N VAL A 4 -3.23 -9.43 10.36
CA VAL A 4 -2.74 -8.21 11.01
C VAL A 4 -3.63 -7.10 10.44
N GLU A 5 -4.31 -6.34 11.29
CA GLU A 5 -5.37 -5.44 10.85
C GLU A 5 -4.89 -4.55 9.67
N PRO A 6 -5.63 -4.54 8.54
CA PRO A 6 -5.22 -3.77 7.38
C PRO A 6 -5.20 -2.27 7.72
N ILE A 7 -4.07 -1.61 7.42
CA ILE A 7 -3.98 -0.16 7.50
C ILE A 7 -4.75 0.40 6.30
N ARG A 8 -5.83 1.14 6.57
CA ARG A 8 -6.75 1.65 5.56
C ARG A 8 -6.66 3.17 5.41
N TYR A 9 -6.77 3.62 4.17
CA TYR A 9 -6.95 5.03 3.83
C TYR A 9 -8.06 5.16 2.80
N LYS A 10 -9.21 5.73 3.17
CA LYS A 10 -10.41 5.75 2.32
C LYS A 10 -10.74 4.31 1.86
N ASN A 11 -10.87 4.10 0.56
CA ASN A 11 -11.09 2.82 -0.08
C ASN A 11 -9.80 2.09 -0.50
N TYR A 12 -8.66 2.46 0.05
CA TYR A 12 -7.39 1.78 -0.18
C TYR A 12 -6.95 1.01 1.05
N GLU A 13 -6.40 -0.18 0.81
CA GLU A 13 -5.91 -1.07 1.84
C GLU A 13 -4.46 -1.46 1.53
N ILE A 14 -3.57 -1.20 2.49
CA ILE A 14 -2.23 -1.80 2.48
C ILE A 14 -2.40 -3.24 2.91
N TYR A 15 -1.93 -4.16 2.07
CA TYR A 15 -1.99 -5.59 2.35
C TYR A 15 -0.61 -6.23 2.18
N ARG A 16 -0.38 -7.32 2.91
CA ARG A 16 0.87 -8.08 2.93
C ARG A 16 0.64 -9.45 2.32
N GLU A 17 1.38 -9.79 1.27
CA GLU A 17 1.38 -11.12 0.69
C GLU A 17 2.20 -12.07 1.58
N LYS A 18 1.57 -13.15 2.06
CA LYS A 18 2.19 -14.06 3.04
C LYS A 18 3.35 -14.88 2.48
N VAL A 19 3.38 -15.12 1.18
CA VAL A 19 4.39 -15.99 0.54
C VAL A 19 5.70 -15.24 0.33
N THR A 20 5.63 -14.03 -0.21
CA THR A 20 6.81 -13.21 -0.54
C THR A 20 7.19 -12.24 0.57
N ASP A 21 6.32 -12.09 1.56
CA ASP A 21 6.42 -11.11 2.62
C ASP A 21 6.44 -9.65 2.15
N LYS A 22 5.86 -9.39 0.97
CA LYS A 22 5.84 -8.07 0.34
C LYS A 22 4.51 -7.35 0.52
N TYR A 23 4.58 -6.03 0.51
CA TYR A 23 3.45 -5.13 0.69
C TYR A 23 2.99 -4.53 -0.65
N GLY A 24 1.68 -4.36 -0.77
CA GLY A 24 1.00 -3.73 -1.89
C GLY A 24 -0.17 -2.88 -1.44
N ILE A 25 -0.85 -2.24 -2.40
CA ILE A 25 -2.05 -1.44 -2.16
C ILE A 25 -3.14 -1.90 -3.12
N ARG A 26 -4.33 -2.19 -2.61
CA ARG A 26 -5.52 -2.48 -3.41
C ARG A 26 -6.66 -1.53 -3.09
N ASN A 27 -7.57 -1.39 -4.03
CA ASN A 27 -8.87 -0.77 -3.78
C ASN A 27 -9.83 -1.82 -3.20
N VAL A 28 -10.44 -1.55 -2.05
CA VAL A 28 -11.33 -2.53 -1.39
C VAL A 28 -12.73 -2.58 -1.99
N ASP A 29 -13.19 -1.50 -2.64
CA ASP A 29 -14.53 -1.44 -3.24
C ASP A 29 -14.57 -2.24 -4.55
N THR A 30 -13.49 -2.20 -5.32
CA THR A 30 -13.40 -2.82 -6.65
C THR A 30 -12.54 -4.10 -6.69
N ASP A 31 -11.86 -4.43 -5.58
CA ASP A 31 -10.81 -5.46 -5.48
C ASP A 31 -9.66 -5.26 -6.51
N LEU A 32 -9.51 -4.03 -7.05
CA LEU A 32 -8.48 -3.71 -8.03
C LEU A 32 -7.12 -3.54 -7.36
N LEU A 33 -6.10 -4.20 -7.91
CA LEU A 33 -4.72 -3.99 -7.50
C LEU A 33 -4.19 -2.64 -8.00
N ILE A 34 -3.83 -1.74 -7.09
CA ILE A 34 -3.26 -0.42 -7.42
C ILE A 34 -1.74 -0.52 -7.46
N VAL A 35 -1.14 -1.06 -6.41
CA VAL A 35 0.30 -1.25 -6.26
C VAL A 35 0.58 -2.73 -5.98
N LYS A 36 1.37 -3.38 -6.85
CA LYS A 36 1.78 -4.78 -6.71
C LYS A 36 2.57 -5.03 -5.42
N CYS A 37 2.48 -6.24 -4.88
CA CYS A 37 3.25 -6.70 -3.73
C CYS A 37 4.74 -6.86 -4.08
N MET A 38 5.48 -5.76 -4.08
CA MET A 38 6.92 -5.77 -4.33
C MET A 38 7.73 -4.98 -3.30
N PHE A 39 7.06 -4.21 -2.44
CA PHE A 39 7.69 -3.36 -1.43
C PHE A 39 8.00 -4.16 -0.16
N ASP A 40 9.11 -3.83 0.49
CA ASP A 40 9.49 -4.42 1.78
C ASP A 40 8.58 -3.90 2.90
N LYS A 41 8.15 -2.65 2.77
CA LYS A 41 7.23 -1.99 3.71
C LYS A 41 6.46 -0.88 3.01
N ILE A 42 5.21 -0.70 3.40
CA ILE A 42 4.41 0.49 3.07
C ILE A 42 3.84 1.04 4.38
N THR A 43 4.12 2.30 4.68
CA THR A 43 3.62 2.98 5.87
C THR A 43 2.70 4.12 5.45
N LEU A 44 1.52 4.21 6.06
CA LEU A 44 0.60 5.34 5.90
C LEU A 44 0.82 6.31 7.06
N TYR A 45 0.98 7.60 6.73
CA TYR A 45 0.94 8.72 7.67
C TYR A 45 -0.37 9.49 7.44
N PRO A 46 -1.46 9.19 8.17
CA PRO A 46 -2.78 9.74 7.88
C PRO A 46 -2.85 11.26 8.01
N GLU A 47 -2.20 11.81 9.04
CA GLU A 47 -2.19 13.25 9.33
C GLU A 47 -1.50 14.05 8.22
N ALA A 48 -0.41 13.50 7.68
CA ALA A 48 0.33 14.10 6.57
C ALA A 48 -0.25 13.75 5.19
N LYS A 49 -1.19 12.80 5.12
CA LYS A 49 -1.72 12.21 3.89
C LYS A 49 -0.61 11.65 2.98
N LEU A 50 0.32 10.90 3.55
CA LEU A 50 1.47 10.35 2.82
C LEU A 50 1.53 8.82 2.93
N PHE A 51 1.96 8.18 1.85
CA PHE A 51 2.51 6.83 1.85
C PHE A 51 4.04 6.90 1.77
N LEU A 52 4.71 6.15 2.62
CA LEU A 52 6.14 5.88 2.54
C LEU A 52 6.32 4.44 2.05
N PHE A 53 6.96 4.29 0.90
CA PHE A 53 7.32 3.02 0.29
C PHE A 53 8.79 2.72 0.58
N GLU A 54 9.09 1.52 1.04
CA GLU A 54 10.45 1.03 1.25
C GLU A 54 10.73 -0.14 0.31
N LEU A 55 11.84 -0.08 -0.42
CA LEU A 55 12.32 -1.15 -1.30
C LEU A 55 13.84 -1.21 -1.29
N ASN A 56 14.42 -2.33 -0.88
CA ASN A 56 15.85 -2.59 -0.76
C ASN A 56 16.58 -1.49 0.02
N GLY A 57 15.99 -1.05 1.14
CA GLY A 57 16.53 0.03 2.00
C GLY A 57 16.48 1.42 1.38
N LYS A 58 15.78 1.61 0.24
CA LYS A 58 15.50 2.91 -0.35
C LYS A 58 14.06 3.30 -0.07
N GLU A 59 13.84 4.58 0.17
CA GLU A 59 12.54 5.13 0.51
C GLU A 59 12.00 6.05 -0.58
N ALA A 60 10.68 6.01 -0.79
CA ALA A 60 9.97 6.94 -1.64
C ALA A 60 8.68 7.40 -0.95
N VAL A 61 8.38 8.69 -1.05
CA VAL A 61 7.17 9.29 -0.47
C VAL A 61 6.18 9.62 -1.58
N TYR A 62 4.92 9.32 -1.35
CA TYR A 62 3.84 9.63 -2.29
C TYR A 62 2.63 10.20 -1.56
N ASN A 63 1.92 11.12 -2.21
CA ASN A 63 0.71 11.70 -1.65
C ASN A 63 -0.45 10.68 -1.71
N ALA A 64 -1.05 10.38 -0.56
CA ALA A 64 -2.12 9.40 -0.43
C ALA A 64 -3.40 9.80 -1.18
N ASP A 65 -3.68 11.10 -1.35
CA ASP A 65 -4.81 11.57 -2.16
C ASP A 65 -4.64 11.27 -3.66
N ASN A 66 -3.41 11.01 -4.13
CA ASN A 66 -3.11 10.71 -5.53
C ASN A 66 -2.96 9.21 -5.83
N VAL A 67 -3.23 8.32 -4.86
CA VAL A 67 -2.97 6.88 -5.01
C VAL A 67 -3.79 6.24 -6.14
N SER A 68 -4.97 6.78 -6.47
CA SER A 68 -5.77 6.38 -7.64
C SER A 68 -5.03 6.51 -8.98
N LYS A 69 -4.00 7.35 -9.05
CA LYS A 69 -3.21 7.59 -10.27
C LYS A 69 -2.10 6.55 -10.48
N LEU A 70 -1.79 5.73 -9.48
CA LEU A 70 -0.71 4.73 -9.53
C LEU A 70 -1.10 3.43 -10.26
N MET A 71 -2.13 3.45 -11.12
CA MET A 71 -2.62 2.24 -11.80
C MET A 71 -1.46 1.43 -12.38
N SER A 72 -1.44 0.14 -12.07
CA SER A 72 -0.34 -0.77 -12.41
C SER A 72 0.02 -0.65 -13.89
N ILE A 73 1.21 -0.10 -14.17
CA ILE A 73 1.87 -0.15 -15.48
C ILE A 73 2.30 -1.60 -15.75
#